data_AF-A0A5B6U1L3-F1
#
_entry.id   AF-A0A5B6U1L3-F1
#
_cell.length_a   1.000
_cell.length_b   1.000
_cell.length_c   1.000
_cell.angle_alpha   90.00
_cell.angle_beta   90.00
_cell.angle_gamma   90.00
#
_symmetry.space_group_name_H-M   'P 1'
#
loop_
_entity.id
_entity.type
_entity.pdbx_description
1 polymer ?
#
loop_
_entity_poly.entity_id
_entity_poly.type
_entity_poly.pdbx_seq_one_letter_code
_entity_poly.pdbx_strand_id
1 'polypeptide(L)' 'MSNRETVTSHVLGMRINSLKTRMQHAQITESEMKTFQKVAAVIEGGRGRIDGDDLIAASFVTDALTDTTHPE' A
#
# COMPACT_ATOMS: atom_id res chain seq x y z
N MET A 1 2.66 25.72 -23.40
CA MET A 1 1.83 24.80 -22.60
C MET A 1 1.15 23.86 -23.58
N SER A 2 1.65 22.63 -23.69
CA SER A 2 1.25 21.71 -24.77
C SER A 2 -0.03 20.98 -24.40
N ASN A 3 -1.02 20.96 -25.30
CA ASN A 3 -2.33 20.34 -25.11
C ASN A 3 -2.29 18.82 -24.78
N ARG A 4 -1.09 18.21 -24.84
CA ARG A 4 -0.86 16.81 -24.45
C ARG A 4 -0.74 16.64 -22.93
N GLU A 5 -0.15 17.61 -22.22
CA GLU A 5 0.06 17.56 -20.76
C GLU A 5 -1.27 17.68 -19.99
N THR A 6 -2.18 18.52 -20.52
CA THR A 6 -3.54 18.73 -19.99
C THR A 6 -4.44 17.50 -20.20
N VAL A 7 -4.33 16.83 -21.36
CA VAL A 7 -5.07 15.60 -21.65
C VAL A 7 -4.56 14.41 -20.81
N THR A 8 -3.24 14.29 -20.61
CA THR A 8 -2.68 13.28 -19.69
C THR A 8 -3.12 13.52 -18.26
N SER A 9 -3.26 14.77 -17.81
CA SER A 9 -3.76 15.11 -16.48
C SER A 9 -5.21 14.68 -16.29
N HIS A 10 -6.08 14.88 -17.30
CA HIS A 10 -7.49 14.45 -17.21
C HIS A 10 -7.63 12.93 -17.17
N VAL A 11 -6.89 12.19 -18.02
CA VAL A 11 -6.90 10.72 -18.02
C VAL A 11 -6.36 10.17 -16.71
N LEU A 12 -5.32 10.79 -16.15
CA LEU A 12 -4.78 10.43 -14.85
C LEU A 12 -5.80 10.67 -13.73
N GLY A 13 -6.51 11.80 -13.75
CA GLY A 13 -7.59 12.10 -12.81
C GLY A 13 -8.69 11.04 -12.83
N MET A 14 -9.15 10.62 -14.02
CA MET A 14 -10.15 9.54 -14.15
C MET A 14 -9.64 8.21 -13.59
N ARG A 15 -8.37 7.86 -13.84
CA ARG A 15 -7.76 6.63 -13.32
C ARG A 15 -7.62 6.64 -11.80
N ILE A 16 -7.22 7.77 -11.22
CA ILE A 16 -7.13 7.95 -9.77
C ILE A 16 -8.51 7.80 -9.14
N ASN A 17 -9.55 8.41 -9.73
CA ASN A 17 -10.90 8.31 -9.21
C ASN A 17 -11.43 6.87 -9.26
N SER A 18 -11.22 6.17 -10.39
CA SER A 18 -11.55 4.76 -10.54
C SER A 18 -10.80 3.86 -9.55
N LEU A 19 -9.53 4.15 -9.26
CA LEU A 19 -8.76 3.45 -8.24
C LEU A 19 -9.35 3.69 -6.84
N LYS A 20 -9.68 4.94 -6.50
CA LYS A 20 -10.28 5.30 -5.21
C LYS A 20 -11.61 4.60 -4.98
N THR A 21 -12.49 4.54 -5.99
CA THR A 21 -13.76 3.81 -5.89
C THR A 21 -13.57 2.32 -5.62
N ARG A 22 -12.60 1.69 -6.30
CA ARG A 22 -12.30 0.26 -6.08
C ARG A 22 -11.71 -0.01 -4.69
N MET A 23 -10.85 0.87 -4.20
CA MET A 23 -10.33 0.78 -2.84
C MET A 23 -11.44 0.90 -1.79
N GLN A 24 -12.36 1.86 -1.97
CA GLN A 24 -13.51 2.03 -1.08
C GLN A 24 -14.43 0.81 -1.09
N HIS A 25 -14.74 0.25 -2.28
CA HIS A 25 -15.54 -0.96 -2.39
C HIS A 25 -14.87 -2.18 -1.73
N ALA A 26 -13.54 -2.26 -1.81
CA ALA A 26 -12.76 -3.30 -1.16
C ALA A 26 -12.47 -3.01 0.33
N GLN A 27 -12.99 -1.91 0.89
CA GLN A 27 -12.74 -1.46 2.26
C GLN A 27 -11.25 -1.27 2.60
N ILE A 28 -10.42 -1.01 1.61
CA ILE A 28 -8.99 -0.80 1.80
C ILE A 28 -8.77 0.61 2.35
N THR A 29 -8.21 0.66 3.55
CA THR A 29 -7.84 1.88 4.27
C THR A 29 -6.59 2.53 3.67
N GLU A 30 -6.42 3.83 3.95
CA GLU A 30 -5.21 4.55 3.55
C GLU A 30 -3.94 3.97 4.19
N SER A 31 -4.06 3.48 5.43
CA SER A 31 -2.99 2.79 6.15
C SER A 31 -2.56 1.51 5.46
N GLU A 32 -3.51 0.69 5.00
CA GLU A 32 -3.20 -0.55 4.26
C GLU A 32 -2.51 -0.23 2.93
N MET A 33 -2.99 0.78 2.21
CA MET A 33 -2.36 1.21 0.96
C MET A 33 -0.92 1.70 1.17
N LYS A 34 -0.64 2.43 2.26
CA LYS A 34 0.72 2.83 2.63
C LYS A 34 1.59 1.62 2.96
N THR A 35 1.05 0.59 3.61
CA THR A 35 1.77 -0.65 3.86
C THR A 35 2.09 -1.38 2.55
N PHE A 36 1.14 -1.48 1.63
CA PHE A 36 1.37 -2.05 0.30
C PHE A 36 2.46 -1.31 -0.47
N GLN A 37 2.48 0.03 -0.43
CA GLN A 37 3.52 0.83 -1.09
C GLN A 37 4.90 0.59 -0.48
N LYS A 38 5.01 0.47 0.85
CA LYS A 38 6.27 0.12 1.52
C LYS A 38 6.78 -1.25 1.09
N VAL A 39 5.89 -2.24 1.09
CA VAL A 39 6.20 -3.61 0.62
C VAL A 39 6.64 -3.61 -0.84
N ALA A 40 5.91 -2.92 -1.72
CA ALA A 40 6.24 -2.81 -3.14
C ALA A 40 7.59 -2.12 -3.37
N ALA A 41 7.91 -1.06 -2.64
CA ALA A 41 9.20 -0.37 -2.73
C ALA A 41 10.37 -1.26 -2.27
N VAL A 42 10.16 -2.09 -1.25
CA VAL A 42 11.16 -3.09 -0.80
C VAL A 42 11.39 -4.17 -1.87
N ILE A 43 10.32 -4.56 -2.58
CA ILE A 43 10.38 -5.54 -3.67
C ILE A 43 11.01 -4.95 -4.95
N GLU A 44 10.67 -3.72 -5.33
CA GLU A 44 11.15 -3.04 -6.55
C GLU A 44 12.63 -2.62 -6.43
N GLY A 45 13.13 -2.38 -5.21
CA GLY A 45 14.53 -2.01 -4.93
C GLY A 45 15.59 -3.10 -5.22
N GLY A 46 15.21 -4.23 -5.84
CA GLY A 46 16.14 -5.16 -6.49
C GLY A 46 16.93 -6.11 -5.56
N ARG A 47 16.60 -6.17 -4.25
CA ARG A 47 17.20 -7.15 -3.32
C ARG A 47 16.20 -7.88 -2.41
N GLY A 48 14.99 -7.35 -2.23
CA GLY A 48 14.01 -7.90 -1.29
C GLY A 48 12.99 -8.79 -1.97
N ARG A 49 13.30 -10.07 -2.18
CA ARG A 49 12.24 -11.07 -2.15
C ARG A 49 11.73 -11.02 -0.70
N ILE A 50 10.48 -10.63 -0.49
CA ILE A 50 9.85 -10.90 0.80
C ILE A 50 9.51 -12.39 0.75
N ASP A 51 10.34 -13.19 1.40
CA ASP A 51 10.09 -14.62 1.49
C ASP A 51 8.94 -14.88 2.46
N GLY A 52 8.26 -16.03 2.33
CA GLY A 52 7.13 -16.37 3.20
C GLY A 52 7.50 -16.33 4.69
N ASP A 53 8.76 -16.65 5.00
CA ASP A 53 9.31 -16.62 6.35
C ASP A 53 9.43 -15.19 6.90
N ASP A 54 9.67 -14.17 6.05
CA ASP A 54 9.71 -12.77 6.46
C ASP A 54 8.33 -12.26 6.88
N LEU A 55 7.27 -12.72 6.18
CA LEU A 55 5.88 -12.42 6.53
C LEU A 55 5.48 -13.09 7.85
N ILE A 56 5.96 -14.31 8.09
CA ILE A 56 5.77 -15.03 9.36
C ILE A 56 6.50 -14.30 10.50
N ALA A 57 7.75 -13.89 10.30
CA ALA A 57 8.50 -13.11 11.29
C ALA A 57 7.83 -11.77 11.62
N ALA A 58 7.32 -11.06 10.61
CA ALA A 58 6.55 -9.83 10.80
C ALA A 58 5.27 -10.06 11.61
N SER A 59 4.63 -11.22 11.47
CA SER A 59 3.42 -11.58 12.22
C SER A 59 3.69 -11.69 13.71
N PHE A 60 4.80 -12.33 14.11
CA PHE A 60 5.21 -12.42 15.52
C PHE A 60 5.57 -11.07 16.15
N VAL A 61 6.19 -10.18 15.38
CA VAL A 61 6.52 -8.82 15.85
C VAL A 61 5.27 -7.95 15.97
N THR A 62 4.32 -8.12 15.06
CA THR A 62 3.05 -7.38 15.09
C THR A 62 2.16 -7.81 16.26
N ASP A 63 2.10 -9.12 16.53
CA ASP A 63 1.35 -9.70 17.66
C ASP A 63 1.91 -9.23 19.03
N ALA A 64 3.23 -9.20 19.16
CA ALA A 64 3.90 -8.63 20.33
C ALA A 64 3.65 -7.11 20.51
N LEU A 65 3.49 -6.37 19.41
CA LEU A 65 3.17 -4.94 19.47
C LEU A 65 1.72 -4.69 19.90
N THR A 66 0.78 -5.54 19.46
CA THR A 66 -0.63 -5.45 19.87
C THR A 66 -0.85 -5.85 21.33
N ASP A 67 -0.06 -6.78 21.85
CA ASP A 67 -0.10 -7.21 23.27
C ASP A 67 0.33 -6.07 24.22
N THR A 68 1.28 -5.22 23.81
CA THR A 68 1.67 -4.03 24.60
C THR A 68 0.62 -2.91 24.65
N THR A 69 -0.45 -3.01 23.85
CA THR A 69 -1.53 -2.01 23.81
C THR A 69 -2.78 -2.40 24.62
N HIS A 70 -2.75 -3.56 25.28
CA HIS A 70 -3.78 -3.95 26.26
C HIS A 70 -3.12 -4.27 27.62
N PRO A 71 -2.88 -3.27 28.48
CA PRO A 71 -2.54 -3.58 29.87
C PRO A 71 -3.81 -4.11 30.56
N GLU A 72 -3.75 -5.32 31.10
CA GLU A 72 -4.69 -5.78 32.15
C GLU A 72 -4.63 -4.85 33.38
#